data_AF-A0A7K8Q2R3-F1
#
_entry.id   AF-A0A7K8Q2R3-F1
#
_cell.length_a   1.000
_cell.length_b   1.000
_cell.length_c   1.000
_cell.angle_alpha   90.00
_cell.angle_beta   90.00
_cell.angle_gamma   90.00
#
_symmetry.space_group_name_H-M   'P 1'
#
loop_
_entity.id
_entity.type
_entity.pdbx_description
1 polymer ?
#
loop_
_entity_poly.entity_id
_entity_poly.type
_entity_poly.pdbx_seq_one_letter_code
_entity_poly.pdbx_strand_id
1 'polypeptide(L)'
;QLFDYISECISDFLDKHQMKHKKLPLGFTFSFPVRHEDIDKGILLNWTKGFKASGAEGNNVVGLLRDAIKRRGDFEMDVVAMVNDTVATMISCYYEDHRCEVGMIVGTGCNACYMEEMQNVELVEGDEGRMCVNTEWGAFGASGELDEFLLEYDRVVDETSLNPGQQLPLRLPHTGSPCVPPTPTHAPLSPRPSDSGDRKQIYNILTAFELLPSGTDCDIVRMVCESVSTRAAQMCSAGLAGVINRMRESRSQETLKITVGVDGSVYKLHPR
;
A
#
# COMPACT_ATOMS: atom_id res chain seq x y z
N GLN A 1 -0.17 -15.79 18.29
CA GLN A 1 -1.57 -15.35 18.03
C GLN A 1 -1.76 -14.93 16.57
N LEU A 2 -1.16 -13.83 16.08
CA LEU A 2 -1.37 -13.38 14.69
C LEU A 2 -1.08 -14.47 13.63
N PHE A 3 0.11 -15.07 13.66
CA PHE A 3 0.47 -16.12 12.70
C PHE A 3 -0.29 -17.43 12.89
N ASP A 4 -0.72 -17.72 14.13
CA ASP A 4 -1.56 -18.90 14.39
C ASP A 4 -2.93 -18.73 13.71
N TYR A 5 -3.52 -17.53 13.82
CA TYR A 5 -4.74 -17.17 13.11
C TYR A 5 -4.58 -17.19 11.59
N ILE A 6 -3.51 -16.61 11.04
CA ILE A 6 -3.21 -16.70 9.59
C ILE A 6 -3.16 -18.16 9.14
N SER A 7 -2.47 -18.98 9.92
CA SER A 7 -2.34 -20.40 9.64
C SER A 7 -3.70 -21.13 9.74
N GLU A 8 -4.64 -20.65 10.57
CA GLU A 8 -6.01 -21.19 10.69
C GLU A 8 -6.79 -20.92 9.42
N CYS A 9 -6.76 -19.67 8.96
CA CYS A 9 -7.38 -19.27 7.70
C CYS A 9 -6.84 -20.08 6.51
N ILE A 10 -5.54 -20.38 6.49
CA ILE A 10 -4.94 -21.26 5.47
C ILE A 10 -5.52 -22.68 5.57
N SER A 11 -5.59 -23.23 6.77
CA SER A 11 -6.16 -24.56 7.01
C SER A 11 -7.60 -24.66 6.50
N ASP A 12 -8.45 -23.70 6.88
CA ASP A 12 -9.85 -23.62 6.46
C ASP A 12 -9.99 -23.49 4.93
N PHE A 13 -9.13 -22.70 4.30
CA PHE A 13 -9.08 -22.58 2.84
C PHE A 13 -8.71 -23.91 2.18
N LEU A 14 -7.68 -24.59 2.67
CA LEU A 14 -7.25 -25.88 2.13
C LEU A 14 -8.32 -26.96 2.32
N ASP A 15 -9.06 -26.96 3.44
CA ASP A 15 -10.20 -27.87 3.66
C ASP A 15 -11.32 -27.61 2.67
N LYS A 16 -11.72 -26.35 2.52
CA LYS A 16 -12.79 -25.94 1.60
C LYS A 16 -12.50 -26.35 0.17
N HIS A 17 -11.23 -26.33 -0.23
CA HIS A 17 -10.79 -26.72 -1.57
C HIS A 17 -10.28 -28.17 -1.67
N GLN A 18 -10.36 -28.95 -0.59
CA GLN A 18 -9.93 -30.35 -0.53
C GLN A 18 -8.45 -30.55 -0.90
N MET A 19 -7.58 -29.63 -0.47
CA MET A 19 -6.15 -29.60 -0.84
C MET A 19 -5.19 -29.90 0.32
N LYS A 20 -5.67 -30.16 1.55
CA LYS A 20 -4.81 -30.41 2.72
C LYS A 20 -3.79 -31.54 2.55
N HIS A 21 -4.09 -32.53 1.72
CA HIS A 21 -3.21 -33.67 1.44
C HIS A 21 -2.04 -33.33 0.49
N LYS A 22 -2.02 -32.13 -0.09
CA LYS A 22 -0.98 -31.69 -1.03
C LYS A 22 0.00 -30.77 -0.33
N LYS A 23 1.29 -30.99 -0.59
CA LYS A 23 2.35 -30.03 -0.25
C LYS A 23 2.44 -28.97 -1.35
N LEU A 24 1.95 -27.77 -1.06
CA LEU A 24 1.90 -26.66 -2.02
C LEU A 24 2.98 -25.61 -1.74
N PRO A 25 3.56 -24.97 -2.77
CA PRO A 25 4.37 -23.78 -2.59
C PRO A 25 3.47 -22.58 -2.24
N LEU A 26 3.90 -21.77 -1.29
CA LEU A 26 3.24 -20.53 -0.87
C LEU A 26 4.14 -19.34 -1.16
N GLY A 27 3.62 -18.38 -1.94
CA GLY A 27 4.13 -17.01 -1.97
C GLY A 27 3.44 -16.20 -0.86
N PHE A 28 4.22 -15.54 -0.02
CA PHE A 28 3.71 -14.76 1.10
C PHE A 28 3.82 -13.26 0.81
N THR A 29 2.73 -12.65 0.35
CA THR A 29 2.67 -11.18 0.23
C THR A 29 2.49 -10.56 1.62
N PHE A 30 3.48 -9.78 2.05
CA PHE A 30 3.51 -9.15 3.37
C PHE A 30 3.81 -7.65 3.25
N SER A 31 2.76 -6.84 3.37
CA SER A 31 2.75 -5.40 3.06
C SER A 31 3.32 -4.49 4.16
N PHE A 32 4.47 -4.84 4.72
CA PHE A 32 5.14 -4.07 5.77
C PHE A 32 6.63 -3.88 5.45
N PRO A 33 7.30 -2.89 6.07
CA PRO A 33 8.73 -2.70 5.92
C PRO A 33 9.49 -3.93 6.46
N VAL A 34 10.16 -4.63 5.56
CA VAL A 34 10.94 -5.82 5.87
C VAL A 34 12.34 -5.66 5.28
N ARG A 35 13.36 -5.94 6.10
CA ARG A 35 14.71 -6.18 5.60
C ARG A 35 14.83 -7.61 5.10
N HIS A 36 14.95 -7.77 3.80
CA HIS A 36 15.19 -9.08 3.17
C HIS A 36 16.65 -9.51 3.39
N GLU A 37 16.82 -10.74 3.87
CA GLU A 37 18.12 -11.44 3.88
C GLU A 37 18.17 -12.51 2.78
N ASP A 38 17.01 -13.00 2.36
CA ASP A 38 16.82 -13.89 1.19
C ASP A 38 15.38 -13.72 0.67
N ILE A 39 15.03 -14.37 -0.45
CA ILE A 39 13.68 -14.34 -1.02
C ILE A 39 12.63 -14.93 -0.07
N ASP A 40 13.01 -15.90 0.76
CA ASP A 40 12.15 -16.56 1.76
C ASP A 40 12.48 -16.15 3.20
N LYS A 41 13.29 -15.11 3.39
CA LYS A 41 13.75 -14.65 4.70
C LYS A 41 13.68 -13.13 4.80
N GLY A 42 12.79 -12.65 5.66
CA GLY A 42 12.66 -11.23 5.89
C GLY A 42 12.42 -10.89 7.35
N ILE A 43 13.14 -9.89 7.83
CA ILE A 43 13.05 -9.37 9.19
C ILE A 43 12.11 -8.17 9.19
N LEU A 44 11.01 -8.26 9.93
CA LEU A 44 10.09 -7.12 10.10
C LEU A 44 10.81 -6.00 10.85
N LEU A 45 10.87 -4.81 10.26
CA LEU A 45 11.51 -3.65 10.88
C LEU A 45 10.58 -3.00 11.91
N ASN A 46 9.40 -2.61 11.47
CA ASN A 46 8.40 -1.93 12.28
C ASN A 46 7.01 -2.15 11.71
N TRP A 47 6.00 -2.21 12.59
CA TRP A 47 4.62 -2.24 12.14
C TRP A 47 4.16 -0.86 11.63
N THR A 48 3.31 -0.89 10.62
CA THR A 48 2.65 0.29 10.05
C THR A 48 1.15 0.04 9.95
N LYS A 49 0.37 0.99 9.40
CA LYS A 49 -1.05 0.78 9.07
C LYS A 49 -1.93 0.35 10.27
N GLY A 50 -1.51 0.70 11.49
CA GLY A 50 -2.25 0.40 12.73
C GLY A 50 -2.07 -1.02 13.30
N PHE A 51 -1.19 -1.83 12.73
CA PHE A 51 -0.81 -3.13 13.31
C PHE A 51 0.15 -2.94 14.49
N LYS A 52 0.03 -3.75 15.55
CA LYS A 52 0.94 -3.77 16.71
C LYS A 52 1.03 -5.16 17.35
N ALA A 53 1.38 -6.18 16.57
CA ALA A 53 1.53 -7.54 17.10
C ALA A 53 2.90 -7.72 17.78
N SER A 54 2.90 -8.06 19.07
CA SER A 54 4.11 -8.28 19.84
C SER A 54 4.89 -9.52 19.35
N GLY A 55 6.22 -9.46 19.46
CA GLY A 55 7.11 -10.57 19.10
C GLY A 55 7.33 -10.78 17.60
N ALA A 56 6.84 -9.90 16.75
CA ALA A 56 7.07 -9.96 15.30
C ALA A 56 8.17 -9.00 14.82
N GLU A 57 8.24 -7.79 15.37
CA GLU A 57 9.31 -6.83 15.04
C GLU A 57 10.67 -7.39 15.42
N GLY A 58 11.67 -7.18 14.56
CA GLY A 58 13.02 -7.75 14.68
C GLY A 58 13.12 -9.26 14.39
N ASN A 59 12.03 -9.93 14.02
CA ASN A 59 12.00 -11.38 13.80
C ASN A 59 11.72 -11.75 12.34
N ASN A 60 12.14 -12.96 11.95
CA ASN A 60 11.87 -13.51 10.62
C ASN A 60 10.40 -13.86 10.44
N VAL A 61 9.65 -13.07 9.68
CA VAL A 61 8.21 -13.22 9.45
C VAL A 61 7.85 -14.56 8.78
N VAL A 62 8.69 -15.02 7.84
CA VAL A 62 8.51 -16.34 7.20
C VAL A 62 8.75 -17.46 8.21
N GLY A 63 9.74 -17.30 9.09
CA GLY A 63 9.98 -18.23 10.20
C GLY A 63 8.79 -18.32 11.15
N LEU A 64 8.23 -17.18 11.55
CA LEU A 64 7.04 -17.13 12.42
C LEU A 64 5.83 -17.83 11.80
N LEU A 65 5.62 -17.67 10.48
CA LEU A 65 4.57 -18.37 9.74
C LEU A 65 4.84 -19.88 9.65
N ARG A 66 6.08 -20.28 9.34
CA ARG A 66 6.51 -21.69 9.30
C ARG A 66 6.30 -22.38 10.65
N ASP A 67 6.62 -21.71 11.75
CA ASP A 67 6.42 -22.24 13.09
C ASP A 67 4.94 -22.35 13.44
N ALA A 68 4.10 -21.41 13.01
CA ALA A 68 2.64 -21.49 13.19
C ALA A 68 2.02 -22.68 12.43
N ILE A 69 2.45 -22.90 11.18
CA ILE A 69 2.04 -24.06 10.38
C ILE A 69 2.46 -25.38 11.06
N LYS A 70 3.72 -25.46 11.50
CA LYS A 70 4.24 -26.63 12.24
C LYS A 70 3.49 -26.89 13.55
N ARG A 71 3.14 -25.84 14.31
CA ARG A 71 2.37 -25.96 15.56
C ARG A 71 0.99 -26.53 15.32
N ARG A 72 0.34 -26.23 14.18
CA ARG A 72 -0.96 -26.81 13.85
C ARG A 72 -0.85 -28.27 13.39
N GLY A 73 0.05 -28.54 12.44
CA GLY A 73 0.39 -29.91 12.01
C GLY A 73 -0.68 -30.67 11.23
N ASP A 74 -1.76 -30.02 10.76
CA ASP A 74 -2.85 -30.63 9.99
C ASP A 74 -2.71 -30.42 8.46
N PHE A 75 -1.72 -29.64 8.01
CA PHE A 75 -1.33 -29.49 6.61
C PHE A 75 0.17 -29.21 6.47
N GLU A 76 0.73 -29.44 5.28
CA GLU A 76 2.10 -29.07 4.94
C GLU A 76 2.12 -28.00 3.85
N MET A 77 2.98 -26.99 4.02
CA MET A 77 3.17 -25.96 3.02
C MET A 77 4.61 -25.45 3.02
N ASP A 78 5.12 -25.13 1.83
CA ASP A 78 6.47 -24.63 1.66
C ASP A 78 6.44 -23.15 1.28
N VAL A 79 6.89 -22.28 2.19
CA VAL A 79 6.95 -20.84 1.90
C VAL A 79 8.18 -20.60 1.04
N VAL A 80 7.99 -20.40 -0.25
CA VAL A 80 9.08 -20.31 -1.24
C VAL A 80 9.56 -18.88 -1.47
N ALA A 81 8.71 -17.90 -1.18
CA ALA A 81 9.03 -16.50 -1.36
C ALA A 81 8.16 -15.63 -0.45
N MET A 82 8.71 -14.50 -0.03
CA MET A 82 7.98 -13.40 0.58
C MET A 82 8.18 -12.15 -0.26
N VAL A 83 7.12 -11.39 -0.49
CA VAL A 83 7.15 -10.18 -1.32
C VAL A 83 6.34 -9.06 -0.69
N ASN A 84 6.69 -7.81 -0.98
CA ASN A 84 5.85 -6.66 -0.69
C ASN A 84 4.67 -6.58 -1.68
N ASP A 85 3.57 -5.91 -1.31
CA ASP A 85 2.40 -5.77 -2.18
C ASP A 85 2.68 -4.97 -3.45
N THR A 86 3.55 -3.96 -3.38
CA THR A 86 4.01 -3.23 -4.57
C THR A 86 4.70 -4.16 -5.57
N VAL A 87 5.59 -5.05 -5.08
CA VAL A 87 6.32 -6.04 -5.89
C VAL A 87 5.36 -7.05 -6.50
N ALA A 88 4.42 -7.57 -5.70
CA ALA A 88 3.39 -8.48 -6.19
C ALA A 88 2.52 -7.83 -7.28
N THR A 89 2.16 -6.55 -7.10
CA THR A 89 1.38 -5.77 -8.08
C THR A 89 2.17 -5.56 -9.38
N MET A 90 3.47 -5.25 -9.28
CA MET A 90 4.35 -5.14 -10.44
C MET A 90 4.43 -6.46 -11.20
N ILE A 91 4.67 -7.58 -10.51
CA ILE A 91 4.76 -8.92 -11.12
C ILE A 91 3.43 -9.30 -11.78
N SER A 92 2.31 -9.04 -11.11
CA SER A 92 0.98 -9.32 -11.67
C SER A 92 0.71 -8.53 -12.94
N CYS A 93 1.15 -7.27 -13.01
CA CYS A 93 1.00 -6.45 -14.22
C CYS A 93 2.00 -6.86 -15.31
N TYR A 94 3.23 -7.23 -14.93
CA TYR A 94 4.27 -7.71 -15.83
C TYR A 94 3.86 -8.97 -16.61
N TYR A 95 3.06 -9.84 -15.98
CA TYR A 95 2.54 -11.04 -16.62
C TYR A 95 1.80 -10.74 -17.94
N GLU A 96 1.07 -9.62 -18.00
CA GLU A 96 0.32 -9.18 -19.18
C GLU A 96 1.12 -8.19 -20.04
N ASP A 97 1.86 -7.25 -19.43
CA ASP A 97 2.70 -6.28 -20.13
C ASP A 97 4.14 -6.33 -19.63
N HIS A 98 5.02 -6.91 -20.43
CA HIS A 98 6.45 -7.09 -20.12
C HIS A 98 7.23 -5.77 -20.05
N ARG A 99 6.58 -4.61 -20.28
CA ARG A 99 7.16 -3.28 -20.02
C ARG A 99 6.89 -2.80 -18.59
N CYS A 100 6.17 -3.57 -17.78
CA CYS A 100 5.89 -3.20 -16.39
C CYS A 100 7.14 -3.32 -15.53
N GLU A 101 7.70 -2.18 -15.13
CA GLU A 101 8.93 -2.13 -14.32
C GLU A 101 8.77 -1.31 -13.04
N VAL A 102 7.54 -0.90 -12.75
CA VAL A 102 7.17 -0.18 -11.52
C VAL A 102 5.86 -0.76 -10.99
N GLY A 103 5.80 -1.00 -9.69
CA GLY A 103 4.58 -1.35 -8.96
C GLY A 103 4.24 -0.24 -7.97
N MET A 104 2.97 0.13 -7.87
CA MET A 104 2.52 1.20 -6.99
C MET A 104 1.23 0.81 -6.28
N ILE A 105 1.18 1.07 -4.99
CA ILE A 105 0.00 0.88 -4.15
C ILE A 105 -0.50 2.25 -3.69
N VAL A 106 -1.79 2.51 -3.87
CA VAL A 106 -2.48 3.74 -3.43
C VAL A 106 -3.79 3.34 -2.73
N GLY A 107 -3.68 3.07 -1.43
CA GLY A 107 -4.80 2.61 -0.59
C GLY A 107 -4.69 3.18 0.81
N THR A 108 -4.77 2.30 1.83
CA THR A 108 -4.56 2.64 3.24
C THR A 108 -3.20 3.28 3.51
N GLY A 109 -2.22 3.00 2.66
CA GLY A 109 -0.97 3.74 2.55
C GLY A 109 -0.59 3.88 1.08
N CYS A 110 0.50 4.61 0.81
CA CYS A 110 1.07 4.71 -0.51
C CYS A 110 2.51 4.20 -0.51
N ASN A 111 2.84 3.31 -1.43
CA ASN A 111 4.19 2.77 -1.61
C ASN A 111 4.48 2.49 -3.10
N ALA A 112 5.74 2.43 -3.49
CA ALA A 112 6.14 1.96 -4.80
C ALA A 112 7.41 1.11 -4.77
N CYS A 113 7.53 0.22 -5.76
CA CYS A 113 8.73 -0.50 -6.08
C CYS A 113 9.07 -0.33 -7.56
N TYR A 114 10.33 -0.56 -7.93
CA TYR A 114 10.76 -0.52 -9.32
C TYR A 114 11.94 -1.44 -9.58
N MET A 115 12.25 -1.72 -10.86
CA MET A 115 13.43 -2.48 -11.26
C MET A 115 14.66 -1.57 -11.39
N GLU A 116 15.62 -1.76 -10.48
CA GLU A 116 16.91 -1.04 -10.43
C GLU A 116 18.03 -1.91 -11.01
N GLU A 117 19.06 -1.27 -11.56
CA GLU A 117 20.27 -1.94 -12.04
C GLU A 117 21.11 -2.43 -10.86
N MET A 118 21.58 -3.68 -10.86
CA MET A 118 22.30 -4.28 -9.73
C MET A 118 23.53 -3.46 -9.30
N GLN A 119 24.25 -2.87 -10.25
CA GLN A 119 25.37 -1.97 -9.99
C GLN A 119 25.04 -0.76 -9.08
N ASN A 120 23.76 -0.39 -8.95
CA ASN A 120 23.31 0.70 -8.07
C ASN A 120 22.81 0.20 -6.71
N VAL A 121 22.68 -1.12 -6.51
CA VAL A 121 22.16 -1.74 -5.28
C VAL A 121 23.33 -2.13 -4.39
N GLU A 122 23.95 -1.14 -3.75
CA GLU A 122 25.18 -1.32 -2.95
C GLU A 122 25.04 -2.28 -1.76
N LEU A 123 23.82 -2.55 -1.31
CA LEU A 123 23.53 -3.41 -0.15
C LEU A 123 23.53 -4.91 -0.49
N VAL A 124 23.61 -5.28 -1.77
CA VAL A 124 23.61 -6.67 -2.23
C VAL A 124 24.85 -6.91 -3.09
N GLU A 125 25.55 -8.01 -2.84
CA GLU A 125 26.72 -8.38 -3.66
C GLU A 125 26.32 -8.74 -5.10
N GLY A 126 27.06 -8.20 -6.07
CA GLY A 126 26.86 -8.43 -7.49
C GLY A 126 26.50 -7.15 -8.25
N ASP A 127 26.90 -7.09 -9.51
CA ASP A 127 26.69 -5.94 -10.40
C ASP A 127 25.92 -6.33 -11.69
N GLU A 128 25.73 -7.62 -11.92
CA GLU A 128 25.02 -8.14 -13.11
C GLU A 128 23.51 -8.21 -12.92
N GLY A 129 22.77 -7.70 -13.92
CA GLY A 129 21.32 -7.81 -13.98
C GLY A 129 20.60 -6.71 -13.20
N ARG A 130 19.39 -7.01 -12.74
CA ARG A 130 18.48 -6.04 -12.14
C ARG A 130 17.78 -6.64 -10.93
N MET A 131 17.50 -5.80 -9.94
CA MET A 131 16.78 -6.18 -8.73
C MET A 131 15.60 -5.25 -8.49
N CYS A 132 14.49 -5.80 -8.03
CA CYS A 132 13.37 -4.98 -7.60
C CYS A 132 13.68 -4.31 -6.27
N VAL A 133 13.63 -2.98 -6.24
CA VAL A 133 13.80 -2.16 -5.04
C VAL A 133 12.42 -1.74 -4.55
N ASN A 134 12.08 -2.14 -3.33
CA ASN A 134 10.95 -1.57 -2.58
C ASN A 134 11.42 -0.27 -1.92
N THR A 135 10.85 0.86 -2.32
CA THR A 135 11.32 2.18 -1.87
C THR A 135 10.89 2.52 -0.45
N GLU A 136 9.79 1.94 0.03
CA GLU A 136 9.11 2.38 1.27
C GLU A 136 8.95 3.91 1.32
N TRP A 137 8.64 4.54 0.17
CA TRP A 137 8.63 6.00 0.01
C TRP A 137 7.61 6.72 0.89
N GLY A 138 6.74 5.97 1.57
CA GLY A 138 5.77 6.53 2.51
C GLY A 138 6.47 7.21 3.68
N ALA A 139 7.70 6.81 4.00
CA ALA A 139 8.54 7.41 5.04
C ALA A 139 9.29 8.68 4.58
N PHE A 140 9.22 9.08 3.31
CA PHE A 140 9.84 10.31 2.83
C PHE A 140 9.32 11.53 3.60
N GLY A 141 10.17 12.51 3.90
CA GLY A 141 9.81 13.69 4.70
C GLY A 141 9.86 13.49 6.23
N ALA A 142 10.15 12.28 6.71
CA ALA A 142 10.28 12.03 8.15
C ALA A 142 11.47 12.76 8.81
N SER A 143 12.45 13.23 8.04
CA SER A 143 13.57 14.04 8.54
C SER A 143 13.36 15.55 8.31
N GLY A 144 12.15 15.97 7.92
CA GLY A 144 11.80 17.36 7.68
C GLY A 144 11.98 17.83 6.23
N GLU A 145 12.30 16.93 5.29
CA GLU A 145 12.49 17.28 3.87
C GLU A 145 11.23 17.88 3.22
N LEU A 146 10.07 17.68 3.82
CA LEU A 146 8.77 18.17 3.34
C LEU A 146 8.13 19.22 4.27
N ASP A 147 8.82 19.69 5.30
CA ASP A 147 8.25 20.59 6.32
C ASP A 147 7.69 21.89 5.74
N GLU A 148 8.29 22.42 4.67
CA GLU A 148 7.83 23.62 3.97
C GLU A 148 6.50 23.42 3.22
N PHE A 149 6.14 22.17 2.91
CA PHE A 149 4.92 21.81 2.19
C PHE A 149 3.80 21.29 3.12
N LEU A 150 4.11 21.03 4.39
CA LEU A 150 3.16 20.56 5.39
C LEU A 150 2.31 21.71 5.93
N LEU A 151 0.99 21.54 5.87
CA LEU A 151 0.02 22.46 6.46
C LEU A 151 -0.21 22.13 7.94
N GLU A 152 -0.82 23.07 8.67
CA GLU A 152 -1.26 22.86 10.05
C GLU A 152 -2.13 21.59 10.20
N TYR A 153 -3.02 21.36 9.22
CA TYR A 153 -3.90 20.18 9.20
C TYR A 153 -3.12 18.85 9.12
N ASP A 154 -2.00 18.83 8.40
CA ASP A 154 -1.16 17.63 8.28
C ASP A 154 -0.52 17.29 9.63
N ARG A 155 -0.09 18.33 10.38
CA ARG A 155 0.49 18.18 11.72
C ARG A 155 -0.53 17.65 12.72
N VAL A 156 -1.76 18.16 12.69
CA VAL A 156 -2.86 17.67 13.55
C VAL A 156 -3.17 16.19 13.28
N VAL A 157 -3.18 15.78 12.01
CA VAL A 157 -3.40 14.37 11.63
C VAL A 157 -2.26 13.48 12.12
N ASP A 158 -1.02 13.96 12.07
CA ASP A 158 0.16 13.21 12.52
C ASP A 158 0.20 13.04 14.05
N GLU A 159 0.01 14.14 14.80
CA GLU A 159 0.02 14.18 16.27
C GLU A 159 -1.03 13.26 16.89
N THR A 160 -2.18 13.11 16.24
CA THR A 160 -3.28 12.25 16.68
C THR A 160 -3.18 10.81 16.19
N SER A 161 -2.13 10.49 15.43
CA SER A 161 -1.97 9.17 14.83
C SER A 161 -1.32 8.15 15.77
N LEU A 162 -1.41 6.87 15.40
CA LEU A 162 -0.79 5.78 16.16
C LEU A 162 0.75 5.82 16.19
N ASN A 163 1.36 6.51 15.21
CA ASN A 163 2.80 6.59 14.97
C ASN A 163 3.17 8.05 14.58
N PRO A 164 3.18 9.02 15.50
CA PRO A 164 3.55 10.40 15.20
C PRO A 164 4.98 10.52 14.68
N GLY A 165 5.21 11.45 13.75
CA GLY A 165 6.51 11.66 13.10
C GLY A 165 6.85 10.64 12.02
N GLN A 166 5.94 9.70 11.71
CA GLN A 166 6.18 8.66 10.72
C GLN A 166 5.08 8.66 9.64
N GLN A 167 5.50 8.48 8.39
CA GLN A 167 4.62 8.36 7.23
C GLN A 167 3.77 9.60 6.91
N LEU A 168 4.26 10.78 7.31
CA LEU A 168 3.58 12.08 7.25
C LEU A 168 2.97 12.49 5.89
N PRO A 169 3.67 12.41 4.74
CA PRO A 169 3.21 13.09 3.53
C PRO A 169 2.30 12.24 2.63
N LEU A 170 2.28 10.93 2.84
CA LEU A 170 1.60 9.96 1.98
C LEU A 170 0.55 9.14 2.72
N ARG A 171 0.18 9.61 3.93
CA ARG A 171 -0.95 9.07 4.68
C ARG A 171 -2.24 9.52 4.01
N LEU A 172 -2.72 8.69 3.08
CA LEU A 172 -4.04 8.89 2.51
C LEU A 172 -5.07 8.68 3.62
N PRO A 173 -6.10 9.53 3.69
CA PRO A 173 -7.16 9.39 4.67
C PRO A 173 -7.70 7.97 4.65
N HIS A 174 -7.70 7.32 5.83
CA HIS A 174 -8.37 6.05 6.01
C HIS A 174 -9.84 6.21 5.62
N THR A 175 -10.48 5.14 5.14
CA THR A 175 -11.94 5.03 5.12
C THR A 175 -12.42 5.16 6.57
N GLY A 176 -12.69 6.39 7.03
CA GLY A 176 -12.93 6.72 8.44
C GLY A 176 -12.20 7.96 8.97
N SER A 177 -11.27 8.58 8.22
CA SER A 177 -10.76 9.91 8.55
C SER A 177 -11.83 10.97 8.19
N PRO A 178 -11.96 12.08 8.96
CA PRO A 178 -13.03 13.08 8.76
C PRO A 178 -13.10 13.67 7.34
N CYS A 179 -11.98 13.60 6.60
CA CYS A 179 -11.85 14.16 5.26
C CYS A 179 -12.21 13.19 4.12
N VAL A 180 -12.51 11.92 4.41
CA VAL A 180 -13.05 10.97 3.42
C VAL A 180 -14.39 10.47 3.91
N PRO A 181 -15.49 10.81 3.21
CA PRO A 181 -16.79 10.28 3.57
C PRO A 181 -16.75 8.74 3.51
N PRO A 182 -17.31 8.03 4.50
CA PRO A 182 -17.39 6.57 4.45
C PRO A 182 -18.19 6.17 3.23
N THR A 183 -17.55 5.51 2.27
CA THR A 183 -18.25 4.84 1.19
C THR A 183 -18.95 3.61 1.78
N PRO A 184 -20.29 3.50 1.69
CA PRO A 184 -20.98 2.31 2.17
C PRO A 184 -20.54 1.12 1.30
N THR A 185 -20.08 0.06 1.95
CA THR A 185 -19.57 -1.18 1.34
C THR A 185 -20.60 -1.98 0.53
N HIS A 186 -21.80 -1.45 0.26
CA HIS A 186 -22.87 -2.16 -0.43
C HIS A 186 -23.74 -1.33 -1.41
N ALA A 187 -23.33 -0.13 -1.82
CA ALA A 187 -24.11 0.63 -2.80
C ALA A 187 -23.62 0.37 -4.25
N PRO A 188 -24.48 -0.05 -5.19
CA PRO A 188 -24.12 -0.15 -6.60
C PRO A 188 -23.94 1.27 -7.17
N LEU A 189 -22.71 1.68 -7.41
CA LEU A 189 -22.39 2.98 -7.99
C LEU A 189 -22.73 2.97 -9.49
N SER A 190 -23.70 3.78 -9.86
CA SER A 190 -24.18 3.99 -11.23
C SER A 190 -23.21 4.85 -12.03
N PRO A 191 -23.12 4.71 -13.37
CA PRO A 191 -22.18 5.49 -14.17
C PRO A 191 -22.73 6.88 -14.53
N ARG A 192 -21.86 7.89 -14.32
CA ARG A 192 -21.95 9.34 -14.62
C ARG A 192 -22.38 10.24 -13.44
N PRO A 193 -21.48 11.10 -12.92
CA PRO A 193 -21.86 12.12 -11.96
C PRO A 193 -22.61 13.23 -12.69
N SER A 194 -23.86 13.46 -12.28
CA SER A 194 -24.48 14.77 -12.44
C SER A 194 -24.16 15.56 -11.19
N ASP A 195 -23.87 16.85 -11.32
CA ASP A 195 -23.57 17.80 -10.23
C ASP A 195 -24.58 17.74 -9.06
N SER A 196 -25.83 17.32 -9.35
CA SER A 196 -26.90 17.12 -8.37
C SER A 196 -26.79 15.84 -7.51
N GLY A 197 -26.07 14.82 -8.00
CA GLY A 197 -25.92 13.52 -7.36
C GLY A 197 -24.90 13.55 -6.22
N ASP A 198 -23.75 14.20 -6.46
CA ASP A 198 -22.66 14.30 -5.48
C ASP A 198 -23.08 15.09 -4.25
N ARG A 199 -23.79 16.21 -4.46
CA ARG A 199 -24.31 17.03 -3.36
C ARG A 199 -25.30 16.26 -2.48
N LYS A 200 -26.17 15.43 -3.08
CA LYS A 200 -27.13 14.61 -2.34
C LYS A 200 -26.43 13.51 -1.55
N GLN A 201 -25.36 12.92 -2.10
CA GLN A 201 -24.56 11.93 -1.41
C GLN A 201 -23.81 12.55 -0.22
N ILE A 202 -23.18 13.71 -0.40
CA ILE A 202 -22.52 14.46 0.69
C ILE A 202 -23.52 14.81 1.78
N TYR A 203 -24.69 15.33 1.42
CA TYR A 203 -25.76 15.64 2.36
C TYR A 203 -26.12 14.41 3.21
N ASN A 204 -26.39 13.27 2.57
CA ASN A 204 -26.75 12.03 3.27
C ASN A 204 -25.64 11.55 4.21
N ILE A 205 -24.37 11.70 3.82
CA ILE A 205 -23.23 11.28 4.64
C ILE A 205 -23.07 12.19 5.85
N LEU A 206 -23.15 13.51 5.66
CA LEU A 206 -23.09 14.47 6.76
C LEU A 206 -24.27 14.26 7.73
N THR A 207 -25.48 14.00 7.22
CA THR A 207 -26.63 13.65 8.07
C THR A 207 -26.46 12.33 8.81
N ALA A 208 -25.75 11.35 8.24
CA ALA A 208 -25.43 10.10 8.95
C ALA A 208 -24.47 10.32 10.14
N PHE A 209 -23.71 11.41 10.15
CA PHE A 209 -22.92 11.88 11.29
C PHE A 209 -23.73 12.77 12.25
N GLU A 210 -25.06 12.75 12.15
CA GLU A 210 -25.99 13.55 12.97
C GLU A 210 -25.82 15.07 12.79
N LEU A 211 -25.25 15.49 11.65
CA LEU A 211 -25.15 16.90 11.27
C LEU A 211 -26.41 17.35 10.50
N LEU A 212 -26.72 18.64 10.58
CA LEU A 212 -27.76 19.30 9.78
C LEU A 212 -27.10 20.19 8.72
N PRO A 213 -26.55 19.61 7.63
CA PRO A 213 -25.80 20.39 6.64
C PRO A 213 -26.73 21.28 5.80
N SER A 214 -26.30 22.51 5.55
CA SER A 214 -26.87 23.35 4.50
C SER A 214 -26.32 22.96 3.12
N GLY A 215 -26.92 23.52 2.06
CA GLY A 215 -26.36 23.37 0.71
C GLY A 215 -24.91 23.88 0.62
N THR A 216 -24.64 25.02 1.27
CA THR A 216 -23.30 25.61 1.34
C THR A 216 -22.30 24.70 2.05
N ASP A 217 -22.70 24.01 3.13
CA ASP A 217 -21.82 23.08 3.84
C ASP A 217 -21.43 21.90 2.94
N CYS A 218 -22.37 21.40 2.15
CA CYS A 218 -22.08 20.33 1.19
C CYS A 218 -21.09 20.79 0.11
N ASP A 219 -21.22 22.03 -0.37
CA ASP A 219 -20.33 22.59 -1.38
C ASP A 219 -18.91 22.83 -0.82
N ILE A 220 -18.81 23.29 0.44
CA ILE A 220 -17.52 23.44 1.15
C ILE A 220 -16.85 22.07 1.32
N VAL A 221 -17.58 21.06 1.81
CA VAL A 221 -17.02 19.71 2.01
C VAL A 221 -16.53 19.12 0.68
N ARG A 222 -17.29 19.28 -0.40
CA ARG A 222 -16.86 18.85 -1.74
C ARG A 222 -15.53 19.50 -2.13
N MET A 223 -15.44 20.83 -2.00
CA MET A 223 -14.23 21.59 -2.36
C MET A 223 -13.01 21.18 -1.54
N VAL A 224 -13.20 20.94 -0.24
CA VAL A 224 -12.12 20.44 0.64
C VAL A 224 -11.66 19.05 0.21
N CYS A 225 -12.58 18.11 -0.02
CA CYS A 225 -12.25 16.77 -0.47
C CYS A 225 -11.49 16.78 -1.81
N GLU A 226 -11.95 17.56 -2.79
CA GLU A 226 -11.28 17.73 -4.08
C GLU A 226 -9.88 18.32 -3.94
N SER A 227 -9.70 19.32 -3.06
CA SER A 227 -8.40 19.95 -2.83
C SER A 227 -7.41 18.98 -2.20
N VAL A 228 -7.85 18.23 -1.18
CA VAL A 228 -7.02 17.23 -0.48
C VAL A 228 -6.65 16.09 -1.42
N SER A 229 -7.60 15.54 -2.19
CA SER A 229 -7.32 14.43 -3.10
C SER A 229 -6.44 14.85 -4.27
N THR A 230 -6.63 16.06 -4.81
CA THR A 230 -5.78 16.62 -5.87
C THR A 230 -4.35 16.79 -5.39
N ARG A 231 -4.15 17.36 -4.19
CA ARG A 231 -2.82 17.50 -3.58
C ARG A 231 -2.16 16.12 -3.40
N ALA A 232 -2.89 15.13 -2.88
CA ALA A 232 -2.36 13.79 -2.69
C ALA A 232 -1.96 13.12 -4.02
N ALA A 233 -2.77 13.27 -5.07
CA ALA A 233 -2.44 12.77 -6.41
C ALA A 233 -1.19 13.43 -6.99
N GLN A 234 -1.03 14.75 -6.80
CA GLN A 234 0.17 15.49 -7.25
C GLN A 234 1.43 15.04 -6.50
N MET A 235 1.34 14.82 -5.18
CA MET A 235 2.47 14.31 -4.38
C MET A 235 2.88 12.90 -4.81
N CYS A 236 1.92 11.99 -5.02
CA CYS A 236 2.19 10.66 -5.57
C CYS A 236 2.83 10.74 -6.97
N SER A 237 2.34 11.66 -7.80
CA SER A 237 2.88 11.87 -9.15
C SER A 237 4.31 12.39 -9.12
N ALA A 238 4.65 13.28 -8.18
CA ALA A 238 6.02 13.77 -8.00
C ALA A 238 6.98 12.64 -7.55
N GLY A 239 6.55 11.81 -6.60
CA GLY A 239 7.31 10.62 -6.19
C GLY A 239 7.54 9.65 -7.35
N LEU A 240 6.48 9.32 -8.09
CA LEU A 240 6.57 8.45 -9.26
C LEU A 240 7.47 9.05 -10.35
N ALA A 241 7.36 10.35 -10.63
CA ALA A 241 8.24 11.04 -11.57
C ALA A 241 9.71 10.95 -11.15
N GLY A 242 10.01 11.05 -9.84
CA GLY A 242 11.36 10.85 -9.30
C GLY A 242 11.90 9.45 -9.62
N VAL A 243 11.11 8.40 -9.39
CA VAL A 243 11.47 7.01 -9.72
C VAL A 243 11.72 6.83 -11.22
N ILE A 244 10.80 7.30 -12.06
CA ILE A 244 10.89 7.13 -13.52
C ILE A 244 12.09 7.90 -14.09
N ASN A 245 12.36 9.11 -13.60
CA ASN A 245 13.53 9.89 -14.02
C ASN A 245 14.82 9.20 -13.61
N ARG A 246 14.91 8.67 -12.39
CA ARG A 246 16.06 7.88 -11.92
C ARG A 246 16.33 6.67 -12.82
N MET A 247 15.29 5.92 -13.17
CA MET A 247 15.40 4.77 -14.09
C MET A 247 15.90 5.20 -15.47
N ARG A 248 15.33 6.28 -16.02
CA ARG A 248 15.72 6.83 -17.33
C ARG A 248 17.18 7.24 -17.37
N GLU A 249 17.64 7.95 -16.34
CA GLU A 249 19.01 8.42 -16.19
C GLU A 249 19.99 7.25 -15.99
N SER A 250 19.65 6.29 -15.12
CA SER A 250 20.46 5.10 -14.88
C SER A 250 20.74 4.32 -16.16
N ARG A 251 19.74 4.25 -17.04
CA ARG A 251 19.80 3.49 -18.30
C ARG A 251 20.33 4.32 -19.46
N SER A 252 20.72 5.58 -19.22
CA SER A 252 21.18 6.53 -20.25
C SER A 252 20.21 6.63 -21.44
N GLN A 253 18.90 6.58 -21.17
CA GLN A 253 17.87 6.63 -22.20
C GLN A 253 17.33 8.05 -22.39
N GLU A 254 17.18 8.49 -23.64
CA GLU A 254 16.54 9.77 -23.95
C GLU A 254 15.04 9.73 -23.60
N THR A 255 14.37 8.65 -23.99
CA THR A 255 12.95 8.39 -23.71
C THR A 255 12.78 7.00 -23.10
N LEU A 256 12.15 6.93 -21.92
CA LEU A 256 11.82 5.69 -21.24
C LEU A 256 10.34 5.36 -21.47
N LYS A 257 10.05 4.16 -21.98
CA LYS A 257 8.69 3.65 -22.16
C LYS A 257 8.49 2.45 -21.23
N ILE A 258 7.69 2.65 -20.20
CA ILE A 258 7.38 1.62 -19.19
C ILE A 258 5.89 1.59 -18.90
N THR A 259 5.47 0.50 -18.27
CA THR A 259 4.15 0.35 -17.68
C THR A 259 4.29 0.40 -16.15
N VAL A 260 3.29 0.98 -15.48
CA VAL A 260 3.20 1.01 -14.02
C VAL A 260 2.00 0.17 -13.61
N GLY A 261 2.25 -0.91 -12.86
CA GLY A 261 1.19 -1.69 -12.24
C GLY A 261 0.68 -0.96 -11.00
N VAL A 262 -0.62 -0.65 -10.95
CA VAL A 262 -1.22 0.09 -9.82
C VAL A 262 -2.36 -0.70 -9.18
N ASP A 263 -2.34 -0.81 -7.86
CA ASP A 263 -3.47 -1.30 -7.06
C ASP A 263 -3.74 -0.38 -5.84
N GLY A 264 -4.86 -0.60 -5.16
CA GLY A 264 -5.28 0.12 -3.98
C GLY A 264 -6.70 0.67 -4.09
N SER A 265 -7.41 0.66 -2.96
CA SER A 265 -8.81 1.07 -2.89
C SER A 265 -9.02 2.52 -3.28
N VAL A 266 -8.12 3.42 -2.86
CA VAL A 266 -8.22 4.85 -3.18
C VAL A 266 -8.10 5.06 -4.68
N TYR A 267 -7.11 4.44 -5.34
CA TYR A 267 -6.96 4.55 -6.79
C TYR A 267 -8.14 3.96 -7.57
N LYS A 268 -8.71 2.85 -7.11
CA LYS A 268 -9.83 2.17 -7.79
C LYS A 268 -11.17 2.89 -7.61
N LEU A 269 -11.40 3.50 -6.45
CA LEU A 269 -12.70 4.06 -6.07
C LEU A 269 -12.80 5.58 -6.20
N HIS A 270 -11.66 6.29 -6.28
CA HIS A 270 -11.70 7.74 -6.47
C HIS A 270 -12.29 8.09 -7.85
N PRO A 271 -13.23 9.05 -7.93
CA PRO A 271 -13.79 9.53 -9.19
C PRO A 271 -12.69 10.00 -10.15
N ARG A 272 -12.86 9.72 -11.45
CA ARG A 272 -11.96 10.17 -12.52
C ARG A 272 -12.49 11.43 -13.17
#